data_AF-A0A6J4U2X4-F1
#
_entry.id   AF-A0A6J4U2X4-F1
#
_cell.length_a   1.000
_cell.length_b   1.000
_cell.length_c   1.000
_cell.angle_alpha   90.00
_cell.angle_beta   90.00
_cell.angle_gamma   90.00
#
_symmetry.space_group_name_H-M   'P 1'
#
loop_
_entity.id
_entity.type
_entity.pdbx_description
1 polymer ?
#
loop_
_entity_poly.entity_id
_entity_poly.type
_entity_poly.pdbx_seq_one_letter_code
_entity_poly.pdbx_strand_id
1 'polypeptide(L)'
;MDRDGALEPIAPLVEYYTREMGQLAGRLMAALSLLVDLEDSYGWADQSAQARETVRYSRALVASVLRGVSTAQAERGDDAGLGEAIDGTLQRMFARRNGQHEG
;
A
#
# COMPACT_ATOMS: atom_id res chain seq x y z
N MET A 1 -36.43 17.16 -29.37
CA MET A 1 -36.08 16.08 -28.42
C MET A 1 -34.57 15.98 -28.47
N ASP A 2 -33.87 16.78 -27.67
CA ASP A 2 -32.42 16.68 -27.53
C ASP A 2 -32.15 15.75 -26.34
N ARG A 3 -31.68 14.54 -26.63
CA ARG A 3 -31.35 13.50 -25.63
C ARG A 3 -29.85 13.35 -25.39
N ASP A 4 -29.05 14.33 -25.81
CA ASP A 4 -27.60 14.33 -25.61
C ASP A 4 -27.22 15.24 -24.43
N GLY A 5 -27.84 14.97 -23.27
CA GLY A 5 -27.48 15.60 -22.01
C GLY A 5 -26.08 15.18 -21.57
N ALA A 6 -25.07 15.91 -22.05
CA ALA A 6 -23.76 16.14 -21.43
C ALA A 6 -23.23 15.01 -20.52
N LEU A 7 -22.81 13.90 -21.12
CA LEU A 7 -21.75 13.09 -20.51
C LEU A 7 -20.45 13.88 -20.69
N GLU A 8 -20.06 14.62 -19.64
CA GLU A 8 -18.70 15.16 -19.49
C GLU A 8 -17.70 14.09 -19.94
N PRO A 9 -16.67 14.42 -20.75
CA PRO A 9 -15.89 13.40 -21.42
C PRO A 9 -15.23 12.50 -20.36
N ILE A 10 -15.64 11.23 -20.35
CA ILE A 10 -15.16 10.20 -19.42
C ILE A 10 -13.64 10.01 -19.56
N ALA A 11 -13.07 10.36 -20.71
CA ALA A 11 -11.65 10.21 -21.01
C ALA A 11 -10.71 10.90 -19.99
N PRO A 12 -10.86 12.19 -19.66
CA PRO A 12 -10.11 12.84 -18.58
C PRO A 12 -10.17 12.13 -17.23
N LEU A 13 -11.35 11.59 -16.84
CA LEU A 13 -11.49 10.84 -15.59
C LEU A 13 -10.74 9.51 -15.68
N VAL A 14 -10.87 8.79 -16.79
CA VAL A 14 -10.14 7.53 -17.02
C VAL A 14 -8.63 7.77 -16.99
N GLU A 15 -8.15 8.84 -17.62
CA GLU A 15 -6.73 9.21 -17.66
C GLU A 15 -6.21 9.60 -16.27
N TYR A 16 -7.00 10.38 -15.52
CA TYR A 16 -6.73 10.68 -14.12
C TYR A 16 -6.67 9.41 -13.26
N TYR A 17 -7.68 8.55 -13.33
CA TYR A 17 -7.72 7.31 -12.55
C TYR A 17 -6.59 6.36 -12.96
N THR A 18 -6.26 6.27 -14.24
CA THR A 18 -5.15 5.41 -14.70
C THR A 18 -3.81 5.92 -14.15
N ARG A 19 -3.58 7.23 -14.17
CA ARG A 19 -2.38 7.85 -13.58
C ARG A 19 -2.32 7.64 -12.07
N GLU A 20 -3.41 7.90 -11.35
CA GLU A 20 -3.48 7.74 -9.90
C GLU A 20 -3.33 6.27 -9.48
N MET A 21 -3.94 5.34 -10.21
CA MET A 21 -3.81 3.89 -9.98
C MET A 21 -2.41 3.38 -10.30
N GLY A 22 -1.74 3.93 -11.32
CA GLY A 22 -0.33 3.64 -11.60
C GLY A 22 0.62 4.04 -10.47
N GLN A 23 0.27 5.07 -9.70
CA GLN A 23 1.06 5.50 -8.53
C GLN A 23 0.61 4.85 -7.22
N LEU A 24 -0.53 4.16 -7.19
CA LEU A 24 -1.13 3.63 -5.97
C LEU A 24 -0.20 2.64 -5.25
N ALA A 25 0.44 1.71 -5.98
CA ALA A 25 1.38 0.75 -5.39
C ALA A 25 2.57 1.46 -4.70
N GLY A 26 3.14 2.48 -5.34
CA GLY A 26 4.22 3.29 -4.76
C GLY A 26 3.79 4.06 -3.51
N ARG A 27 2.58 4.64 -3.52
CA ARG A 27 2.02 5.35 -2.35
C ARG A 27 1.72 4.40 -1.19
N LEU A 28 1.22 3.20 -1.48
CA LEU A 28 0.99 2.16 -0.48
C LEU A 28 2.32 1.65 0.13
N MET A 29 3.36 1.47 -0.68
CA MET A 29 4.70 1.15 -0.17
C MET A 29 5.26 2.26 0.73
N ALA A 30 5.13 3.53 0.33
CA ALA A 30 5.57 4.66 1.14
C ALA A 30 4.80 4.76 2.47
N ALA A 31 3.47 4.59 2.44
CA ALA A 31 2.65 4.55 3.65
C ALA A 31 3.04 3.39 4.57
N LEU A 32 3.35 2.22 4.01
CA LEU A 32 3.79 1.08 4.78
C LEU A 32 5.15 1.34 5.46
N SER A 33 6.10 1.93 4.73
CA SER A 33 7.40 2.33 5.29
C SER A 33 7.23 3.27 6.47
N LEU A 34 6.41 4.32 6.31
CA LEU A 34 6.16 5.28 7.37
C LEU A 34 5.53 4.63 8.63
N LEU A 35 4.63 3.67 8.45
CA LEU A 35 4.02 2.94 9.56
C LEU A 35 5.02 2.03 10.28
N VAL A 36 6.00 1.48 9.56
CA VAL A 36 7.11 0.73 10.17
C VAL A 36 8.05 1.67 10.92
N ASP A 37 8.43 2.79 10.31
CA ASP A 37 9.32 3.79 10.92
C ASP A 37 8.72 4.39 12.20
N LEU A 38 7.39 4.53 12.27
CA LEU A 38 6.69 4.93 13.49
C LEU A 38 6.86 3.92 14.64
N GLU A 39 6.83 2.61 14.35
CA GLU A 39 7.05 1.57 15.35
C GLU A 39 8.51 1.56 15.88
N ASP A 40 9.46 2.03 15.07
CA ASP A 40 10.88 2.15 15.42
C ASP A 40 11.24 3.53 16.02
N SER A 41 10.28 4.45 16.09
CA SER A 41 10.52 5.83 16.53
C SER A 41 10.73 5.96 18.05
N TYR A 42 11.51 6.97 18.44
CA TYR A 42 11.71 7.29 19.85
C TYR A 42 10.37 7.66 20.52
N GLY A 43 10.10 7.07 21.68
CA GLY A 43 8.84 7.28 22.41
C GLY A 43 7.66 6.44 21.91
N TRP A 44 7.88 5.49 20.99
CA TRP A 44 6.85 4.53 20.56
C TRP A 44 6.31 3.68 21.73
N ALA A 45 7.20 3.25 22.63
CA ALA A 45 6.84 2.46 23.80
C ALA A 45 5.88 3.20 24.75
N ASP A 46 6.00 4.53 24.81
CA ASP A 46 5.22 5.42 25.68
C ASP A 46 3.86 5.80 25.08
N GLN A 47 3.59 5.42 23.82
CA GLN A 47 2.29 5.64 23.20
C GLN A 47 1.19 4.81 23.86
N SER A 48 -0.03 5.32 23.80
CA SER A 48 -1.19 4.61 24.34
C SER A 48 -1.39 3.25 23.67
N ALA A 49 -1.95 2.28 24.39
CA ALA A 49 -2.26 0.97 23.83
C ALA A 49 -3.12 1.07 22.56
N GLN A 50 -4.08 2.00 22.53
CA GLN A 50 -4.94 2.27 21.39
C GLN A 50 -4.17 2.82 20.18
N ALA A 51 -3.24 3.75 20.40
CA ALA A 51 -2.40 4.28 19.32
C ALA A 51 -1.52 3.18 18.72
N ARG A 52 -0.90 2.36 19.57
CA ARG A 52 -0.09 1.22 19.14
C ARG A 52 -0.89 0.20 18.34
N GLU A 53 -2.10 -0.12 18.78
CA GLU A 53 -2.97 -1.04 18.06
C GLU A 53 -3.44 -0.47 16.72
N THR A 54 -3.73 0.84 16.67
CA THR A 54 -4.17 1.51 15.45
C THR A 54 -3.08 1.46 14.38
N VAL A 55 -1.82 1.76 14.71
CA VAL A 55 -0.70 1.66 13.76
C VAL A 55 -0.48 0.23 13.28
N ARG A 56 -0.53 -0.76 14.19
CA ARG A 56 -0.42 -2.18 13.83
C ARG A 56 -1.52 -2.60 12.85
N TYR A 57 -2.76 -2.20 13.13
CA TYR A 57 -3.91 -2.46 12.27
C TYR A 57 -3.77 -1.77 10.91
N SER A 58 -3.44 -0.47 10.89
CA SER A 58 -3.20 0.28 9.66
C SER A 58 -2.11 -0.34 8.80
N ARG A 59 -1.03 -0.82 9.42
CA ARG A 59 0.06 -1.52 8.73
C ARG A 59 -0.41 -2.82 8.10
N ALA A 60 -1.17 -3.63 8.83
CA ALA A 60 -1.75 -4.87 8.30
C ALA A 60 -2.71 -4.60 7.13
N LEU A 61 -3.54 -3.56 7.25
CA LEU A 61 -4.48 -3.15 6.20
C LEU A 61 -3.75 -2.69 4.94
N VAL A 62 -2.77 -1.80 5.07
CA VAL A 62 -1.97 -1.31 3.92
C VAL A 62 -1.22 -2.44 3.24
N ALA A 63 -0.62 -3.36 4.00
CA ALA A 63 0.05 -4.54 3.44
C ALA A 63 -0.93 -5.46 2.68
N SER A 64 -2.14 -5.66 3.22
CA SER A 64 -3.20 -6.45 2.57
C SER A 64 -3.63 -5.82 1.24
N VAL A 65 -3.88 -4.51 1.23
CA VAL A 65 -4.26 -3.77 0.01
C VAL A 65 -3.13 -3.79 -1.02
N LEU A 66 -1.88 -3.57 -0.59
CA LEU A 66 -0.72 -3.61 -1.47
C LEU A 66 -0.56 -4.98 -2.14
N ARG A 67 -0.76 -6.08 -1.40
CA ARG A 67 -0.78 -7.43 -1.98
C ARG A 67 -1.88 -7.56 -3.04
N GLY A 68 -3.12 -7.13 -2.74
CA GLY A 68 -4.22 -7.17 -3.71
C GLY A 68 -3.94 -6.38 -4.98
N VAL A 69 -3.39 -5.17 -4.86
CA VAL A 69 -2.96 -4.34 -6.00
C VAL A 69 -1.88 -5.03 -6.81
N SER A 70 -0.88 -5.61 -6.14
CA SER A 70 0.24 -6.30 -6.80
C SER A 70 -0.22 -7.54 -7.58
N THR A 71 -1.13 -8.34 -7.00
CA THR A 71 -1.72 -9.50 -7.68
C THR A 71 -2.53 -9.07 -8.90
N ALA A 72 -3.36 -8.02 -8.77
CA ALA A 72 -4.14 -7.50 -9.89
C ALA A 72 -3.28 -6.88 -11.01
N GLN A 73 -2.10 -6.34 -10.68
CA GLN A 73 -1.13 -5.85 -11.67
C GLN A 73 -0.42 -7.01 -12.40
N ALA A 74 -0.03 -8.05 -11.66
CA ALA A 74 0.58 -9.25 -12.24
C ALA A 74 -0.37 -9.96 -13.23
N GLU A 75 -1.66 -10.08 -12.90
CA GLU A 75 -2.68 -10.67 -13.78
C GLU A 75 -2.92 -9.88 -15.08
N ARG A 76 -2.62 -8.57 -15.08
CA ARG A 76 -2.76 -7.71 -16.27
C ARG A 76 -1.56 -7.78 -17.22
N GLY A 77 -0.56 -8.62 -16.94
CA GLY A 77 0.61 -8.80 -17.79
C GLY A 77 1.58 -7.60 -17.76
N ASP A 78 1.50 -6.77 -16.73
CA ASP A 78 2.53 -5.75 -16.48
C ASP A 78 3.75 -6.48 -15.87
N ASP A 79 4.51 -7.14 -16.75
CA ASP A 79 5.63 -8.08 -16.53
C ASP A 79 6.86 -7.45 -15.82
N ALA A 80 6.67 -6.31 -15.16
CA ALA A 80 7.73 -5.55 -14.52
C ALA A 80 8.14 -6.12 -13.15
N GLY A 81 8.05 -7.43 -12.90
CA GLY A 81 8.57 -8.10 -11.68
C GLY A 81 8.12 -7.48 -10.33
N LEU A 82 7.11 -6.60 -10.36
CA LEU A 82 6.83 -5.67 -9.27
C LEU A 82 6.13 -6.41 -8.12
N GLY A 83 5.29 -7.38 -8.45
CA GLY A 83 4.62 -8.23 -7.47
C GLY A 83 5.61 -9.07 -6.64
N GLU A 84 6.57 -9.73 -7.29
CA GLU A 84 7.63 -10.47 -6.59
C GLU A 84 8.56 -9.54 -5.79
N ALA A 85 8.88 -8.35 -6.33
CA ALA A 85 9.70 -7.37 -5.62
C ALA A 85 8.98 -6.82 -4.37
N ILE A 86 7.66 -6.61 -4.45
CA ILE A 86 6.82 -6.19 -3.35
C ILE A 86 6.71 -7.30 -2.31
N ASP A 87 6.36 -8.53 -2.70
CA ASP A 87 6.26 -9.66 -1.76
C ASP A 87 7.60 -9.93 -1.06
N GLY A 88 8.72 -9.90 -1.78
CA GLY A 88 10.06 -10.05 -1.19
C GLY A 88 10.45 -8.89 -0.26
N THR A 89 9.97 -7.68 -0.52
CA THR A 89 10.20 -6.53 0.36
C THR A 89 9.33 -6.59 1.60
N LEU A 90 8.05 -6.95 1.46
CA LEU A 90 7.15 -7.22 2.58
C LEU A 90 7.72 -8.31 3.48
N GLN A 91 8.13 -9.42 2.90
CA GLN A 91 8.68 -10.55 3.64
C GLN A 91 9.94 -10.16 4.43
N ARG A 92 10.84 -9.33 3.86
CA ARG A 92 12.00 -8.78 4.58
C ARG A 92 11.62 -7.82 5.70
N MET A 93 10.65 -6.92 5.48
CA MET A 93 10.15 -6.02 6.53
C MET A 93 9.56 -6.81 7.71
N PHE A 94 8.78 -7.87 7.43
CA PHE A 94 8.16 -8.69 8.47
C PHE A 94 9.15 -9.69 9.12
N ALA A 95 10.12 -10.23 8.38
CA ALA A 95 11.12 -11.15 8.92
C ALA A 95 12.12 -10.48 9.87
N ARG A 96 12.49 -9.20 9.61
CA ARG A 96 13.36 -8.42 10.50
C ARG A 96 12.82 -8.33 11.93
N ARG A 97 11.48 -8.39 12.08
CA ARG A 97 10.79 -8.35 13.37
C ARG A 97 10.81 -9.69 14.11
N ASN A 98 10.70 -10.83 13.42
CA ASN A 98 10.70 -12.15 14.06
C ASN A 98 12.10 -12.58 14.53
N GLY A 99 13.17 -12.07 13.90
CA GLY A 99 14.55 -12.31 14.33
C GLY A 99 15.03 -11.45 15.52
N GLN A 100 14.23 -10.46 15.95
CA GLN A 100 14.53 -9.59 17.10
C GLN A 100 13.90 -10.08 18.42
N HIS A 101 13.43 -11.33 18.48
CA HIS A 101 12.91 -11.96 19.71
C HIS A 101 13.78 -13.11 20.25
N GLU A 102 14.98 -13.33 19.68
CA GLU A 102 15.94 -14.35 20.16
C GLU A 102 17.31 -13.77 20.59
N GLY A 103 17.38 -12.47 20.93
CA GLY A 103 18.62 -11.82 21.41
C GLY A 103 18.45 -11.16 22.76
#